data_AF-A0A7Y7LQL7-F1
#
_entry.id   AF-A0A7Y7LQL7-F1
#
_cell.length_a   1.000
_cell.length_b   1.000
_cell.length_c   1.000
_cell.angle_alpha   90.00
_cell.angle_beta   90.00
_cell.angle_gamma   90.00
#
_symmetry.space_group_name_H-M   'P 1'
#
loop_
_entity.id
_entity.type
_entity.pdbx_description
1 polymer ?
#
loop_
_entity_poly.entity_id
_entity_poly.type
_entity_poly.pdbx_seq_one_letter_code
_entity_poly.pdbx_strand_id
1 'polypeptide(L)'
;MKLRSLALGLLLAASSCVASAAAFTVVLNPTTPNHLTASFGDTPVLGSFTDVFTFTPSLTPGSSASAYFFNFSLNGQGSVDPNLQILFTAADLNGNPFSISNTIPFAQAGVYVPSISGPLVLTVSGTSNGGSYSGVINVTMAPVPEPATYGMLAGGLALLGVVARRKRRC
;
A
#
# COMPACT_ATOMS: atom_id res chain seq x y z
N MET A 1 -1.81 56.23 -4.07
CA MET A 1 -0.99 55.01 -3.82
C MET A 1 -1.82 53.87 -3.21
N LYS A 2 -2.93 53.41 -3.85
CA LYS A 2 -3.78 52.33 -3.27
C LYS A 2 -4.25 51.25 -4.26
N LEU A 3 -4.01 51.39 -5.57
CA LEU A 3 -4.36 50.34 -6.56
C LEU A 3 -3.23 49.36 -6.89
N ARG A 4 -1.97 49.71 -6.58
CA ARG A 4 -0.82 48.85 -6.92
C ARG A 4 -0.69 47.63 -5.99
N SER A 5 -1.20 47.72 -4.77
CA SER A 5 -1.15 46.63 -3.78
C SER A 5 -2.24 45.56 -3.98
N LEU A 6 -3.37 45.90 -4.60
CA LEU A 6 -4.43 44.92 -4.87
C LEU A 6 -4.07 43.98 -6.03
N ALA A 7 -3.35 44.48 -7.04
CA ALA A 7 -2.92 43.70 -8.20
C ALA A 7 -1.85 42.64 -7.86
N LEU A 8 -0.98 42.91 -6.88
CA LEU A 8 0.01 41.91 -6.43
C LEU A 8 -0.63 40.78 -5.60
N GLY A 9 -1.70 41.05 -4.85
CA GLY A 9 -2.38 40.03 -4.05
C GLY A 9 -3.15 39.01 -4.90
N LEU A 10 -3.65 39.42 -6.08
CA LEU A 10 -4.39 38.54 -6.98
C LEU A 10 -3.47 37.62 -7.80
N LEU A 11 -2.23 38.03 -8.06
CA LEU A 11 -1.23 37.22 -8.78
C LEU A 11 -0.61 36.12 -7.92
N LEU A 12 -0.52 36.30 -6.59
CA LEU A 12 -0.04 35.24 -5.68
C LEU A 12 -1.07 34.11 -5.47
N ALA A 13 -2.37 34.37 -5.72
CA ALA A 13 -3.44 33.39 -5.54
C ALA A 13 -3.59 32.42 -6.72
N ALA A 14 -2.91 32.66 -7.85
CA ALA A 14 -3.00 31.82 -9.05
C ALA A 14 -1.92 30.71 -9.12
N SER A 15 -0.97 30.69 -8.20
CA SER A 15 0.19 29.78 -8.21
C SER A 15 0.10 28.61 -7.23
N SER A 16 -1.09 28.30 -6.69
CA SER A 16 -1.31 27.01 -6.03
C SER A 16 -1.51 25.92 -7.08
N CYS A 17 -0.43 25.56 -7.78
CA CYS A 17 -0.36 24.27 -8.47
C CYS A 17 -0.49 23.18 -7.40
N VAL A 18 -1.71 22.70 -7.21
CA VAL A 18 -1.98 21.52 -6.39
C VAL A 18 -1.32 20.36 -7.12
N ALA A 19 -0.23 19.81 -6.57
CA ALA A 19 0.31 18.56 -7.06
C ALA A 19 -0.79 17.50 -6.90
N SER A 20 -1.42 17.08 -8.00
CA SER A 20 -2.41 16.02 -7.97
C SER A 20 -1.70 14.68 -7.93
N ALA A 21 -1.96 13.88 -6.91
CA ALA A 21 -1.52 12.48 -6.91
C ALA A 21 -2.44 11.64 -7.81
N ALA A 22 -1.89 10.75 -8.62
CA ALA A 22 -2.69 9.75 -9.32
C ALA A 22 -3.20 8.71 -8.28
N ALA A 23 -4.47 8.32 -8.40
CA ALA A 23 -5.10 7.43 -7.42
C ALA A 23 -5.62 6.16 -8.11
N PHE A 24 -5.27 5.00 -7.54
CA PHE A 24 -5.60 3.69 -8.08
C PHE A 24 -6.21 2.81 -7.00
N THR A 25 -7.13 1.93 -7.41
CA THR A 25 -7.69 0.89 -6.55
C THR A 25 -7.22 -0.47 -7.05
N VAL A 26 -6.64 -1.26 -6.15
CA VAL A 26 -6.08 -2.58 -6.48
C VAL A 26 -6.76 -3.65 -5.63
N VAL A 27 -7.26 -4.70 -6.26
CA VAL A 27 -7.89 -5.82 -5.54
C VAL A 27 -6.82 -6.85 -5.17
N LEU A 28 -6.70 -7.14 -3.88
CA LEU A 28 -5.91 -8.25 -3.34
C LEU A 28 -6.67 -9.55 -3.58
N ASN A 29 -6.06 -10.46 -4.32
CA ASN A 29 -6.62 -11.76 -4.63
C ASN A 29 -6.18 -12.80 -3.59
N PRO A 30 -7.11 -13.49 -2.91
CA PRO A 30 -6.77 -14.58 -2.00
C PRO A 30 -6.23 -15.78 -2.79
N THR A 31 -5.06 -16.27 -2.41
CA THR A 31 -4.43 -17.48 -2.98
C THR A 31 -4.58 -18.69 -2.08
N THR A 32 -4.67 -18.45 -0.76
CA THR A 32 -4.99 -19.43 0.28
C THR A 32 -5.79 -18.73 1.40
N PRO A 33 -6.33 -19.43 2.41
CA PRO A 33 -7.27 -18.84 3.39
C PRO A 33 -6.81 -17.55 4.07
N ASN A 34 -5.50 -17.36 4.23
CA ASN A 34 -4.92 -16.17 4.88
C ASN A 34 -3.87 -15.44 4.03
N HIS A 35 -3.65 -15.85 2.77
CA HIS A 35 -2.67 -15.17 1.93
C HIS A 35 -3.37 -14.49 0.77
N LEU A 36 -3.12 -13.19 0.64
CA LEU A 36 -3.60 -12.39 -0.47
C LEU A 36 -2.42 -11.75 -1.18
N THR A 37 -2.54 -11.55 -2.49
CA THR A 37 -1.51 -10.91 -3.30
C THR A 37 -2.15 -10.08 -4.41
N ALA A 38 -1.44 -9.07 -4.89
CA ALA A 38 -1.79 -8.35 -6.09
C ALA A 38 -0.54 -7.80 -6.77
N SER A 39 -0.64 -7.62 -8.09
CA SER A 39 0.27 -6.74 -8.81
C SER A 39 -0.28 -5.31 -8.85
N PHE A 40 0.62 -4.35 -8.93
CA PHE A 40 0.29 -2.94 -9.16
C PHE A 40 1.37 -2.32 -10.06
N GLY A 41 1.10 -1.14 -10.60
CA GLY A 41 2.05 -0.41 -11.41
C GLY A 41 1.40 0.76 -12.11
N ASP A 42 2.22 1.65 -12.64
CA ASP A 42 1.80 2.80 -13.42
C ASP A 42 2.89 3.23 -14.41
N THR A 43 2.50 4.06 -15.38
CA THR A 43 3.39 4.85 -16.23
C THR A 43 3.18 6.32 -15.86
N PRO A 44 3.95 6.87 -14.90
CA PRO A 44 3.69 8.19 -14.37
C PRO A 44 3.90 9.31 -15.38
N VAL A 45 3.31 10.47 -15.09
CA VAL A 45 3.57 11.70 -15.84
C VAL A 45 5.07 12.04 -15.85
N LEU A 46 5.51 12.67 -16.95
CA LEU A 46 6.88 13.16 -17.05
C LEU A 46 7.20 14.18 -15.96
N GLY A 47 8.39 14.06 -15.37
CA GLY A 47 8.82 14.88 -14.23
C GLY A 47 8.43 14.27 -12.89
N SER A 48 8.21 15.11 -11.89
CA SER A 48 7.85 14.66 -10.53
C SER A 48 6.45 14.06 -10.50
N PHE A 49 6.29 12.92 -9.84
CA PHE A 49 4.99 12.26 -9.66
C PHE A 49 4.79 11.77 -8.23
N THR A 50 3.51 11.59 -7.89
CA THR A 50 3.05 10.89 -6.69
C THR A 50 1.85 10.02 -7.07
N ASP A 51 1.96 8.73 -6.81
CA ASP A 51 0.91 7.75 -7.06
C ASP A 51 0.44 7.14 -5.74
N VAL A 52 -0.86 6.91 -5.62
CA VAL A 52 -1.50 6.36 -4.43
C VAL A 52 -2.30 5.13 -4.83
N PHE A 53 -1.88 3.95 -4.35
CA PHE A 53 -2.59 2.69 -4.54
C PHE A 53 -3.33 2.33 -3.25
N THR A 54 -4.65 2.23 -3.35
CA THR A 54 -5.49 1.71 -2.27
C THR A 54 -5.84 0.26 -2.54
N PHE A 55 -5.47 -0.63 -1.62
CA PHE A 55 -5.71 -2.06 -1.75
C PHE A 55 -6.97 -2.49 -1.01
N THR A 56 -7.72 -3.41 -1.63
CA THR A 56 -8.96 -3.98 -1.07
C THR A 56 -8.91 -5.52 -1.10
N PRO A 57 -9.38 -6.24 -0.08
CA PRO A 57 -10.08 -5.76 1.11
C PRO A 57 -9.15 -5.14 2.16
N SER A 58 -9.75 -4.46 3.15
CA SER A 58 -9.02 -3.96 4.32
C SER A 58 -8.50 -5.09 5.20
N LEU A 59 -7.36 -4.86 5.86
CA LEU A 59 -6.67 -5.85 6.65
C LEU A 59 -7.19 -5.92 8.09
N THR A 60 -7.20 -7.12 8.65
CA THR A 60 -7.58 -7.35 10.04
C THR A 60 -6.40 -7.05 10.97
N PRO A 61 -6.65 -6.59 12.22
CA PRO A 61 -5.58 -6.38 13.20
C PRO A 61 -4.71 -7.63 13.38
N GLY A 62 -3.39 -7.45 13.33
CA GLY A 62 -2.41 -8.54 13.40
C GLY A 62 -1.99 -9.12 12.05
N SER A 63 -2.47 -8.55 10.93
CA SER A 63 -2.00 -8.95 9.60
C SER A 63 -0.57 -8.45 9.36
N SER A 64 0.14 -9.06 8.43
CA SER A 64 1.46 -8.60 7.95
C SER A 64 1.46 -8.40 6.45
N ALA A 65 2.32 -7.51 5.96
CA ALA A 65 2.44 -7.23 4.53
C ALA A 65 3.91 -7.14 4.09
N SER A 66 4.18 -7.48 2.84
CA SER A 66 5.43 -7.16 2.15
C SER A 66 5.12 -6.61 0.77
N ALA A 67 5.92 -5.66 0.31
CA ALA A 67 5.78 -5.11 -1.02
C ALA A 67 7.14 -4.87 -1.64
N TYR A 68 7.22 -5.05 -2.96
CA TYR A 68 8.40 -4.78 -3.75
C TYR A 68 8.00 -4.28 -5.13
N PHE A 69 8.66 -3.24 -5.62
CA PHE A 69 8.42 -2.71 -6.96
C PHE A 69 9.72 -2.20 -7.58
N PHE A 70 9.73 -2.12 -8.90
CA PHE A 70 10.88 -1.66 -9.66
C PHE A 70 10.50 -1.01 -10.99
N ASN A 71 11.40 -0.15 -11.47
CA ASN A 71 11.50 0.32 -12.85
C ASN A 71 12.71 -0.37 -13.51
N PHE A 72 12.61 -0.62 -14.81
CA PHE A 72 13.69 -1.18 -15.61
C PHE A 72 13.87 -0.35 -16.87
N SER A 73 15.02 0.32 -16.99
CA SER A 73 15.26 1.36 -17.99
C SER A 73 16.12 0.88 -19.17
N LEU A 74 15.97 -0.38 -19.59
CA LEU A 74 16.57 -0.86 -20.84
C LEU A 74 15.57 -0.74 -21.99
N ASN A 75 16.05 -0.32 -23.15
CA ASN A 75 15.27 -0.38 -24.39
C ASN A 75 15.23 -1.81 -24.96
N GLY A 76 14.48 -2.00 -26.05
CA GLY A 76 14.38 -3.28 -26.75
C GLY A 76 15.70 -3.81 -27.35
N GLN A 77 16.78 -3.03 -27.32
CA GLN A 77 18.12 -3.44 -27.75
C GLN A 77 19.04 -3.79 -26.56
N GLY A 78 18.52 -3.77 -25.32
CA GLY A 78 19.28 -4.06 -24.11
C GLY A 78 20.23 -2.95 -23.67
N SER A 79 20.12 -1.75 -24.25
CA SER A 79 20.88 -0.57 -23.84
C SER A 79 20.09 0.29 -22.86
N VAL A 80 20.77 0.96 -21.93
CA VAL A 80 20.14 1.92 -21.02
C VAL A 80 19.52 3.05 -21.84
N ASP A 81 18.23 3.30 -21.62
CA ASP A 81 17.51 4.43 -22.18
C ASP A 81 17.13 5.41 -21.07
N PRO A 82 17.74 6.60 -21.02
CA PRO A 82 17.42 7.63 -20.03
C PRO A 82 15.95 8.08 -20.03
N ASN A 83 15.23 7.90 -21.15
CA ASN A 83 13.81 8.24 -21.27
C ASN A 83 12.90 7.17 -20.64
N LEU A 84 13.43 6.00 -20.30
CA LEU A 84 12.69 4.95 -19.58
C LEU A 84 13.02 4.93 -18.08
N GLN A 85 13.87 5.85 -17.63
CA GLN A 85 14.33 5.90 -16.25
C GLN A 85 13.26 6.49 -15.33
N ILE A 86 13.05 5.83 -14.20
CA ILE A 86 12.37 6.38 -13.04
C ILE A 86 13.36 6.42 -11.87
N LEU A 87 13.35 7.51 -11.11
CA LEU A 87 14.05 7.62 -9.85
C LEU A 87 13.05 7.74 -8.71
N PHE A 88 13.02 6.76 -7.80
CA PHE A 88 12.15 6.82 -6.63
C PHE A 88 12.77 7.74 -5.57
N THR A 89 11.95 8.64 -5.03
CA THR A 89 12.35 9.60 -4.00
C THR A 89 11.76 9.23 -2.64
N ALA A 90 10.53 8.70 -2.62
CA ALA A 90 9.88 8.20 -1.42
C ALA A 90 8.88 7.11 -1.78
N ALA A 91 8.69 6.16 -0.87
CA ALA A 91 7.55 5.26 -0.89
C ALA A 91 7.20 4.84 0.53
N ASP A 92 5.92 4.70 0.78
CA ASP A 92 5.37 4.48 2.11
C ASP A 92 4.13 3.58 2.07
N LEU A 93 4.08 2.58 2.96
CA LEU A 93 2.93 1.70 3.16
C LEU A 93 2.33 1.94 4.55
N ASN A 94 1.25 2.71 4.64
CA ASN A 94 0.59 3.08 5.90
C ASN A 94 1.55 3.60 6.99
N GLY A 95 2.50 4.47 6.63
CA GLY A 95 3.51 5.02 7.54
C GLY A 95 4.78 4.17 7.69
N ASN A 96 4.91 3.08 6.92
CA ASN A 96 6.12 2.26 6.87
C ASN A 96 6.93 2.61 5.61
N PRO A 97 8.08 3.30 5.74
CA PRO A 97 8.88 3.71 4.59
C PRO A 97 9.58 2.51 3.93
N PHE A 98 9.69 2.55 2.61
CA PHE A 98 10.44 1.56 1.83
C PHE A 98 11.93 1.84 1.86
N SER A 99 12.73 0.78 1.79
CA SER A 99 14.14 0.87 1.44
C SER A 99 14.27 1.02 -0.07
N ILE A 100 14.73 2.19 -0.52
CA ILE A 100 14.86 2.54 -1.95
C ILE A 100 16.32 2.37 -2.40
N SER A 101 16.52 1.77 -3.57
CA SER A 101 17.81 1.68 -4.26
C SER A 101 17.64 2.07 -5.72
N ASN A 102 18.29 3.15 -6.14
CA ASN A 102 18.28 3.63 -7.52
C ASN A 102 19.63 3.33 -8.19
N THR A 103 19.73 2.18 -8.87
CA THR A 103 20.96 1.69 -9.52
C THR A 103 20.68 1.31 -10.96
N ILE A 104 21.03 2.17 -11.91
CA ILE A 104 20.80 1.95 -13.35
C ILE A 104 21.31 0.57 -13.79
N PRO A 105 20.50 -0.25 -14.49
CA PRO A 105 19.22 0.07 -15.13
C PRO A 105 17.97 -0.11 -14.25
N PHE A 106 18.13 -0.37 -12.95
CA PHE A 106 17.03 -0.64 -12.03
C PHE A 106 16.86 0.47 -11.00
N ALA A 107 15.65 0.99 -10.88
CA ALA A 107 15.22 1.63 -9.64
C ALA A 107 14.30 0.66 -8.92
N GLN A 108 14.48 0.45 -7.62
CA GLN A 108 13.70 -0.52 -6.87
C GLN A 108 13.45 -0.07 -5.45
N ALA A 109 12.38 -0.58 -4.85
CA ALA A 109 12.06 -0.34 -3.46
C ALA A 109 11.37 -1.57 -2.85
N GLY A 110 11.68 -1.84 -1.58
CA GLY A 110 11.04 -2.93 -0.84
C GLY A 110 10.75 -2.58 0.61
N VAL A 111 9.71 -3.21 1.17
CA VAL A 111 9.34 -3.11 2.59
C VAL A 111 8.78 -4.44 3.10
N TYR A 112 9.00 -4.68 4.39
CA TYR A 112 8.33 -5.73 5.15
C TYR A 112 7.72 -5.10 6.40
N VAL A 113 6.42 -5.31 6.59
CA VAL A 113 5.62 -4.73 7.68
C VAL A 113 5.02 -5.88 8.51
N PRO A 114 5.56 -6.17 9.70
CA PRO A 114 5.13 -7.31 10.51
C PRO A 114 3.75 -7.13 11.15
N SER A 115 3.27 -5.90 11.28
CA SER A 115 1.95 -5.60 11.83
C SER A 115 1.32 -4.43 11.10
N ILE A 116 0.19 -4.67 10.44
CA ILE A 116 -0.57 -3.69 9.69
C ILE A 116 -2.06 -4.03 9.74
N SER A 117 -2.92 -3.01 9.66
CA SER A 117 -4.38 -3.18 9.74
C SER A 117 -5.10 -2.04 9.03
N GLY A 118 -6.38 -2.26 8.72
CA GLY A 118 -7.24 -1.26 8.08
C GLY A 118 -7.03 -1.17 6.57
N PRO A 119 -7.48 -0.07 5.94
CA PRO A 119 -7.24 0.18 4.52
C PRO A 119 -5.75 0.24 4.23
N LEU A 120 -5.29 -0.57 3.29
CA LEU A 120 -3.88 -0.63 2.92
C LEU A 120 -3.65 0.37 1.78
N VAL A 121 -2.79 1.35 2.01
CA VAL A 121 -2.51 2.46 1.11
C VAL A 121 -1.00 2.57 0.91
N LEU A 122 -0.57 2.37 -0.33
CA LEU A 122 0.79 2.61 -0.78
C LEU A 122 0.86 3.98 -1.45
N THR A 123 1.78 4.82 -1.01
CA THR A 123 2.14 6.05 -1.72
C THR A 123 3.53 5.87 -2.32
N VAL A 124 3.67 6.11 -3.62
CA VAL A 124 4.96 6.08 -4.34
C VAL A 124 5.22 7.48 -4.89
N SER A 125 6.44 7.97 -4.79
CA SER A 125 6.83 9.27 -5.33
C SER A 125 8.22 9.21 -5.95
N GLY A 126 8.41 9.98 -7.01
CA GLY A 126 9.63 9.91 -7.79
C GLY A 126 9.69 10.95 -8.89
N THR A 127 10.65 10.76 -9.79
CA THR A 127 10.76 11.50 -11.04
C THR A 127 10.78 10.50 -12.19
N SER A 128 9.90 10.68 -13.17
CA SER A 128 9.83 9.84 -14.38
C SER A 128 10.35 10.61 -15.59
N ASN A 129 11.17 9.95 -16.39
CA ASN A 129 11.58 10.45 -17.72
C ASN A 129 10.73 9.84 -18.85
N GLY A 130 9.70 9.04 -18.52
CA GLY A 130 8.84 8.35 -19.49
C GLY A 130 8.75 6.84 -19.29
N GLY A 131 9.45 6.30 -18.29
CA GLY A 131 9.37 4.90 -17.92
C GLY A 131 8.08 4.51 -17.20
N SER A 132 7.94 3.21 -16.95
CA SER A 132 6.91 2.64 -16.07
C SER A 132 7.55 1.87 -14.93
N TYR A 133 6.78 1.63 -13.88
CA TYR A 133 7.18 0.72 -12.80
C TYR A 133 6.05 -0.22 -12.45
N SER A 134 6.42 -1.36 -11.86
CA SER A 134 5.46 -2.34 -11.41
C SER A 134 5.99 -3.08 -10.18
N GLY A 135 5.08 -3.66 -9.42
CA GLY A 135 5.39 -4.36 -8.20
C GLY A 135 4.35 -5.38 -7.82
N VAL A 136 4.68 -6.05 -6.72
CA VAL A 136 3.84 -7.03 -6.05
C VAL A 136 3.66 -6.61 -4.60
N ILE A 137 2.47 -6.87 -4.08
CA ILE A 137 2.17 -6.81 -2.66
C ILE A 137 1.68 -8.16 -2.19
N ASN A 138 2.20 -8.63 -1.07
CA ASN A 138 1.79 -9.88 -0.44
C ASN A 138 1.32 -9.56 0.98
N VAL A 139 0.20 -10.15 1.35
CA VAL A 139 -0.43 -9.95 2.64
C VAL A 139 -0.70 -11.31 3.26
N THR A 140 -0.31 -11.46 4.51
CA THR A 140 -0.79 -12.54 5.38
C THR A 140 -1.81 -11.95 6.34
N MET A 141 -3.08 -12.29 6.13
CA MET A 141 -4.21 -11.79 6.91
C MET A 141 -4.25 -12.49 8.27
N ALA A 142 -4.48 -11.74 9.34
CA ALA A 142 -4.62 -12.34 10.66
C ALA A 142 -5.86 -13.25 10.69
N PRO A 143 -5.75 -14.46 11.29
CA PRO A 143 -6.91 -15.29 11.53
C PRO A 143 -7.97 -14.52 12.33
N VAL A 144 -9.16 -14.38 11.78
CA VAL A 144 -10.32 -13.86 12.52
C VAL A 144 -11.07 -15.05 13.10
N PRO A 145 -11.18 -15.19 14.43
CA PRO A 145 -11.96 -16.28 15.00
C PRO A 145 -13.42 -16.13 14.58
N GLU A 146 -13.97 -17.18 13.98
CA GLU A 146 -15.34 -17.16 13.50
C GLU A 146 -16.33 -17.10 14.68
N PRO A 147 -17.53 -16.54 14.50
CA PRO A 147 -18.59 -16.58 15.52
C PRO A 147 -18.89 -18.01 16.00
N ALA A 148 -18.77 -19.00 15.11
CA ALA A 148 -18.91 -20.40 15.45
C ALA A 148 -17.84 -20.88 16.44
N THR A 149 -16.60 -20.40 16.36
CA THR A 149 -15.53 -20.74 17.32
C THR A 149 -15.88 -20.22 18.72
N TYR A 150 -16.39 -18.99 18.81
CA TYR A 150 -16.88 -18.45 20.08
C TYR A 150 -18.14 -19.17 20.57
N GLY A 151 -19.04 -19.54 19.66
CA GLY A 151 -20.23 -20.34 19.97
C GLY A 151 -19.89 -21.73 20.49
N MET A 152 -18.89 -22.40 19.91
CA MET A 152 -18.41 -23.71 20.37
C MET A 152 -17.68 -23.62 21.71
N LEU A 153 -16.91 -22.55 21.95
CA LEU A 153 -16.32 -22.27 23.24
C LEU A 153 -17.39 -22.06 24.32
N ALA A 154 -18.38 -21.19 24.03
CA ALA A 154 -19.50 -20.93 24.94
C ALA A 154 -20.35 -22.19 25.17
N GLY A 155 -20.61 -22.97 24.12
CA GLY A 155 -21.30 -24.26 24.19
C GLY A 155 -20.52 -25.28 25.04
N GLY A 156 -19.21 -25.36 24.87
CA GLY A 156 -18.33 -26.19 25.69
C GLY A 156 -18.36 -25.79 27.17
N LEU A 157 -18.30 -24.49 27.47
CA LEU A 157 -18.41 -23.96 28.83
C LEU A 157 -19.79 -24.24 29.45
N ALA A 158 -20.87 -24.10 28.68
CA ALA A 158 -22.22 -24.41 29.15
C ALA A 158 -22.35 -25.89 29.55
N LEU A 159 -21.83 -26.81 28.73
CA LEU A 159 -21.81 -28.24 29.04
C LEU A 159 -21.02 -28.55 30.32
N LEU A 160 -19.83 -27.95 30.48
CA LEU A 160 -19.02 -28.09 31.70
C LEU A 160 -19.77 -27.57 32.94
N GLY A 161 -20.47 -26.45 32.83
CA GLY A 161 -21.30 -25.89 33.90
C GLY A 161 -22.43 -26.84 34.33
N VAL A 162 -23.11 -27.47 33.37
CA VAL A 162 -24.16 -28.46 33.65
C VAL A 162 -23.59 -29.69 34.37
N VAL A 163 -22.45 -30.22 33.90
CA VAL A 163 -21.79 -31.37 34.54
C VAL A 163 -21.36 -31.05 35.96
N ALA A 164 -20.75 -29.87 36.18
CA ALA A 164 -20.33 -29.44 37.51
C ALA A 164 -21.52 -29.28 38.48
N ARG A 165 -22.67 -28.77 38.01
CA ARG A 165 -23.89 -28.67 38.81
C ARG A 165 -24.46 -30.03 39.20
N ARG A 166 -24.38 -31.04 38.33
CA ARG A 166 -24.83 -32.41 38.65
C ARG A 166 -23.95 -33.04 39.73
N LYS A 167 -22.63 -32.86 39.65
CA LYS A 167 -21.69 -33.41 40.64
C LYS A 167 -21.84 -32.83 42.05
N ARG A 168 -22.34 -31.60 42.20
CA ARG A 168 -22.57 -30.97 43.52
C ARG A 168 -23.90 -31.38 44.18
N ARG A 169 -24.76 -32.08 43.45
CA ARG A 169 -26.09 -32.51 43.92
C ARG A 169 -26.13 -33.99 44.30
N CYS A 170 -25.02 -34.70 44.10
CA CYS A 170 -24.76 -36.03 44.63
C CYS A 170 -23.71 -35.88 45.74
#